data_AF-A0A6D2IUJ9-F1
#
_entry.id   AF-A0A6D2IUJ9-F1
#
_cell.length_a   1.000
_cell.length_b   1.000
_cell.length_c   1.000
_cell.angle_alpha   90.00
_cell.angle_beta   90.00
_cell.angle_gamma   90.00
#
_symmetry.space_group_name_H-M   'P 1'
#
loop_
_entity.id
_entity.type
_entity.pdbx_description
1 polymer ?
#
loop_
_entity_poly.entity_id
_entity_poly.type
_entity_poly.pdbx_seq_one_letter_code
_entity_poly.pdbx_strand_id
1 'polypeptide(L)'
;MAKVSILLCLVLLVTLGVVISVSFANNIEVKSKSVETSKKETKVVHTTSKHKEKGGVKENDNHNAGSDVHKEEKKKKKKEHGVHKKDDQHDANKSDGAKKHGDKKKSADHVEIGNDSDGEKEHKVKKKGEHGDSDDDDDDDDDETDTDDDTDDDPDDDEDDDDEDEVERDDKIGLYELKKGNLTVKLTNWGASIMSLYFPDKNGKSGDIVLGYDSVKTYKTDKVYFGATVGRVANRIGKAQFKLNGKEYKTIANDGKNTLHGGTKGFGDVVWSVTKHQYDGKKPHIVFTYTSPDGDQGFPGELNVTVTYRLVRENELSVVMEANPKDKATPVNLAHHSYWNLGGHNAGDILSEEIQILGSSYTPVDGELIPTGQISPVKGTPYDFLQLRPIKDNMKELQTGYDINYCLDGKADKMRKIVELVDKNSGRKMELSGNQPGLQFYTGGMLKDIMGKNGTVYKAFAGLCLETQSYPDALNHPKFPSQIVEPGKKYKHTMLFKFSIV
;
A
#
# COMPACT_ATOMS: atom_id res chain seq x y z
N MET A 1 33.41 46.54 -62.40
CA MET A 1 32.05 46.02 -62.72
C MET A 1 31.83 44.74 -61.93
N ALA A 2 30.57 44.42 -61.55
CA ALA A 2 30.01 43.14 -61.04
C ALA A 2 30.92 42.20 -60.19
N LYS A 3 30.60 41.89 -58.92
CA LYS A 3 29.56 40.90 -58.46
C LYS A 3 29.80 39.48 -59.03
N VAL A 4 29.80 38.37 -58.29
CA VAL A 4 29.52 38.10 -56.84
C VAL A 4 30.23 36.76 -56.49
N SER A 5 30.64 36.44 -55.25
CA SER A 5 29.76 35.76 -54.28
C SER A 5 30.39 35.59 -52.89
N ILE A 6 29.53 35.55 -51.86
CA ILE A 6 29.89 35.38 -50.45
C ILE A 6 29.67 33.92 -50.06
N LEU A 7 30.65 33.04 -50.31
CA LEU A 7 30.54 31.62 -49.95
C LEU A 7 31.90 30.89 -49.77
N LEU A 8 32.92 31.55 -49.20
CA LEU A 8 34.23 30.90 -48.95
C LEU A 8 34.93 31.28 -47.63
N CYS A 9 34.20 31.82 -46.65
CA CYS A 9 34.75 32.25 -45.34
C CYS A 9 34.20 31.48 -44.14
N LEU A 10 33.60 30.28 -44.34
CA LEU A 10 32.85 29.56 -43.31
C LEU A 10 33.19 28.07 -43.16
N VAL A 11 34.25 27.58 -43.82
CA VAL A 11 34.60 26.13 -43.88
C VAL A 11 36.09 25.84 -43.57
N LEU A 12 36.91 26.86 -43.28
CA LEU A 12 38.38 26.71 -43.14
C LEU A 12 38.97 27.28 -41.83
N LEU A 13 38.23 27.17 -40.73
CA LEU A 13 38.76 27.37 -39.35
C LEU A 13 38.34 26.22 -38.40
N VAL A 14 38.35 24.99 -38.91
CA VAL A 14 38.21 23.77 -38.11
C VAL A 14 39.37 22.82 -38.43
N THR A 15 40.55 23.09 -37.88
CA THR A 15 41.63 22.12 -37.60
C THR A 15 42.79 22.81 -36.88
N LEU A 16 43.41 22.11 -35.90
CA LEU A 16 44.50 22.55 -35.01
C LEU A 16 44.13 23.75 -34.08
N GLY A 17 44.18 23.54 -32.75
CA GLY A 17 43.73 24.57 -31.79
C GLY A 17 44.07 24.41 -30.30
N VAL A 18 44.99 23.52 -29.92
CA VAL A 18 45.61 23.38 -28.57
C VAL A 18 44.68 23.03 -27.39
N VAL A 19 45.13 22.08 -26.55
CA VAL A 19 44.48 21.71 -25.28
C VAL A 19 44.95 22.63 -24.15
N ILE A 20 44.03 23.22 -23.39
CA ILE A 20 44.29 23.83 -22.08
C ILE A 20 43.19 23.40 -21.10
N SER A 21 43.58 22.72 -20.02
CA SER A 21 42.67 22.44 -18.90
C SER A 21 42.57 23.66 -17.99
N VAL A 22 41.35 24.07 -17.64
CA VAL A 22 41.11 25.11 -16.63
C VAL A 22 40.23 24.53 -15.51
N SER A 23 40.79 24.43 -14.32
CA SER A 23 40.04 24.11 -13.10
C SER A 23 39.42 25.38 -12.54
N PHE A 24 38.12 25.35 -12.22
CA PHE A 24 37.42 26.45 -11.57
C PHE A 24 37.25 26.21 -10.08
N ALA A 25 38.23 26.66 -9.31
CA ALA A 25 38.09 26.93 -7.88
C ALA A 25 38.30 28.44 -7.67
N ASN A 26 37.38 29.10 -6.97
CA ASN A 26 37.55 30.50 -6.55
C ASN A 26 36.86 30.70 -5.20
N ASN A 27 37.65 30.86 -4.15
CA ASN A 27 37.17 31.36 -2.86
C ASN A 27 36.82 32.84 -3.00
N ILE A 28 35.70 33.27 -2.39
CA ILE A 28 35.48 34.68 -2.06
C ILE A 28 35.24 34.76 -0.56
N GLU A 29 36.28 35.19 0.15
CA GLU A 29 36.26 35.45 1.59
C GLU A 29 35.59 36.82 1.84
N VAL A 30 34.50 36.83 2.62
CA VAL A 30 33.86 38.07 3.08
C VAL A 30 33.85 38.12 4.60
N LYS A 31 34.46 39.17 5.14
CA LYS A 31 34.77 39.31 6.56
C LYS A 31 33.51 39.42 7.41
N SER A 32 33.47 38.66 8.50
CA SER A 32 32.56 38.91 9.61
C SER A 32 32.84 40.30 10.22
N LYS A 33 31.78 41.01 10.61
CA LYS A 33 31.86 42.16 11.51
C LYS A 33 31.12 41.82 12.79
N SER A 34 31.83 41.85 13.90
CA SER A 34 31.25 41.86 15.24
C SER A 34 30.44 43.13 15.47
N VAL A 35 29.22 42.97 15.99
CA VAL A 35 28.48 44.03 16.69
C VAL A 35 27.91 43.39 17.95
N GLU A 36 28.29 43.94 19.10
CA GLU A 36 27.73 43.55 20.39
C GLU A 36 26.31 44.11 20.54
N THR A 37 25.40 43.34 21.12
CA THR A 37 24.19 43.89 21.76
C THR A 37 24.14 43.42 23.20
N SER A 38 24.39 44.36 24.11
CA SER A 38 24.47 44.12 25.55
C SER A 38 23.08 43.90 26.17
N LYS A 39 23.04 43.05 27.20
CA LYS A 39 21.87 42.95 28.08
C LYS A 39 21.61 44.31 28.75
N LYS A 40 20.36 44.77 28.74
CA LYS A 40 19.90 45.77 29.70
C LYS A 40 18.41 45.57 30.03
N GLU A 41 18.13 45.36 31.31
CA GLU A 41 16.77 45.19 31.83
C GLU A 41 16.04 46.53 31.93
N THR A 42 14.71 46.54 31.76
CA THR A 42 13.81 47.48 32.45
C THR A 42 12.40 46.86 32.55
N LYS A 43 11.73 47.04 33.70
CA LYS A 43 10.39 46.50 34.00
C LYS A 43 9.28 47.49 33.65
N VAL A 44 8.17 47.02 33.06
CA VAL A 44 6.78 47.55 33.21
C VAL A 44 5.85 46.34 33.01
N VAL A 45 5.29 45.69 34.04
CA VAL A 45 4.17 46.05 34.93
C VAL A 45 2.78 45.96 34.25
N HIS A 46 1.90 45.12 34.80
CA HIS A 46 0.48 44.98 34.44
C HIS A 46 -0.39 46.15 34.91
N THR A 47 -1.49 46.42 34.19
CA THR A 47 -2.73 46.99 34.75
C THR A 47 -3.98 46.44 34.03
N THR A 48 -5.12 46.43 34.72
CA THR A 48 -6.39 45.83 34.27
C THR A 48 -7.60 46.74 34.50
N SER A 49 -8.57 46.74 33.56
CA SER A 49 -9.99 47.08 33.75
C SER A 49 -10.76 46.56 32.51
N LYS A 50 -11.91 45.86 32.53
CA LYS A 50 -13.20 45.89 33.28
C LYS A 50 -14.20 46.99 32.88
N HIS A 51 -15.48 46.58 32.85
CA HIS A 51 -16.76 47.29 32.65
C HIS A 51 -17.25 47.53 31.19
N LYS A 52 -18.56 47.46 30.87
CA LYS A 52 -19.69 46.68 31.45
C LYS A 52 -20.88 46.62 30.43
N GLU A 53 -21.96 45.92 30.77
CA GLU A 53 -23.12 45.65 29.87
C GLU A 53 -24.00 46.86 29.52
N LYS A 54 -24.62 46.78 28.33
CA LYS A 54 -26.05 47.00 27.99
C LYS A 54 -26.24 46.53 26.52
N GLY A 55 -27.38 46.00 26.06
CA GLY A 55 -28.67 45.77 26.71
C GLY A 55 -29.82 46.31 25.85
N GLY A 56 -30.39 45.49 24.95
CA GLY A 56 -31.50 45.90 24.08
C GLY A 56 -32.00 44.78 23.17
N VAL A 57 -33.33 44.69 22.98
CA VAL A 57 -34.04 43.69 22.16
C VAL A 57 -35.03 44.42 21.25
N LYS A 58 -35.17 44.01 19.98
CA LYS A 58 -36.46 43.98 19.26
C LYS A 58 -36.43 43.18 17.95
N GLU A 59 -37.63 42.98 17.42
CA GLU A 59 -37.99 41.99 16.39
C GLU A 59 -37.94 42.54 14.95
N ASN A 60 -38.11 41.63 13.97
CA ASN A 60 -38.76 41.75 12.65
C ASN A 60 -38.52 43.04 11.80
N ASP A 61 -38.25 42.94 10.49
CA ASP A 61 -39.28 42.50 9.55
C ASP A 61 -38.76 42.03 8.17
N ASN A 62 -39.67 41.50 7.35
CA ASN A 62 -39.43 41.26 5.91
C ASN A 62 -39.38 42.58 5.13
N HIS A 63 -38.61 42.63 4.03
CA HIS A 63 -39.20 42.81 2.69
C HIS A 63 -38.22 42.55 1.52
N ASN A 64 -38.71 42.76 0.30
CA ASN A 64 -38.21 42.22 -0.97
C ASN A 64 -37.94 43.34 -2.00
N ALA A 65 -37.36 42.97 -3.15
CA ALA A 65 -36.96 43.77 -4.32
C ALA A 65 -35.66 44.59 -4.16
N GLY A 66 -34.84 44.78 -5.21
CA GLY A 66 -34.83 44.10 -6.52
C GLY A 66 -34.57 45.01 -7.73
N SER A 67 -33.49 44.76 -8.46
CA SER A 67 -33.22 45.37 -9.78
C SER A 67 -32.14 44.60 -10.58
N ASP A 68 -32.52 43.88 -11.65
CA ASP A 68 -32.38 44.33 -13.06
C ASP A 68 -31.21 45.31 -13.38
N VAL A 69 -30.43 45.21 -14.48
CA VAL A 69 -30.59 44.53 -15.81
C VAL A 69 -29.22 44.12 -16.40
N HIS A 70 -29.09 42.93 -17.02
CA HIS A 70 -28.66 42.81 -18.44
C HIS A 70 -28.88 41.41 -19.05
N LYS A 71 -29.21 41.39 -20.35
CA LYS A 71 -29.43 40.20 -21.21
C LYS A 71 -28.70 40.37 -22.54
N GLU A 72 -28.32 39.25 -23.16
CA GLU A 72 -28.72 38.83 -24.53
C GLU A 72 -28.54 37.30 -24.61
N GLU A 73 -29.59 36.47 -24.70
CA GLU A 73 -30.44 36.18 -25.87
C GLU A 73 -29.74 35.54 -27.09
N LYS A 74 -29.93 34.22 -27.25
CA LYS A 74 -30.46 33.70 -28.51
C LYS A 74 -31.32 32.45 -28.32
N LYS A 75 -32.56 32.53 -28.81
CA LYS A 75 -33.56 31.43 -28.91
C LYS A 75 -33.19 30.54 -30.13
N LYS A 76 -33.81 29.40 -30.47
CA LYS A 76 -35.22 28.89 -30.42
C LYS A 76 -35.13 27.36 -30.80
N LYS A 77 -36.12 26.45 -30.72
CA LYS A 77 -37.60 26.51 -30.66
C LYS A 77 -38.18 25.15 -30.19
N LYS A 78 -39.36 25.11 -29.54
CA LYS A 78 -40.13 23.90 -29.16
C LYS A 78 -41.02 23.33 -30.30
N LYS A 79 -41.39 22.04 -30.21
CA LYS A 79 -42.78 21.49 -30.03
C LYS A 79 -42.74 19.93 -30.03
N GLU A 80 -43.36 19.12 -29.18
CA GLU A 80 -44.43 19.21 -28.13
C GLU A 80 -45.89 18.92 -28.60
N HIS A 81 -46.64 18.21 -27.74
CA HIS A 81 -47.99 17.59 -27.88
C HIS A 81 -47.99 16.13 -28.41
N GLY A 82 -48.90 15.22 -28.00
CA GLY A 82 -50.02 15.32 -27.03
C GLY A 82 -50.56 13.93 -26.61
N VAL A 83 -51.50 13.85 -25.65
CA VAL A 83 -51.88 12.61 -24.92
C VAL A 83 -53.39 12.41 -24.80
N HIS A 84 -53.93 11.20 -25.11
CA HIS A 84 -55.07 10.59 -24.38
C HIS A 84 -55.47 9.15 -24.83
N LYS A 85 -55.82 8.28 -23.83
CA LYS A 85 -57.04 7.42 -23.65
C LYS A 85 -57.64 6.62 -24.84
N LYS A 86 -58.31 5.46 -24.67
CA LYS A 86 -58.50 4.46 -23.56
C LYS A 86 -59.27 3.23 -24.14
N ASP A 87 -59.17 2.06 -23.48
CA ASP A 87 -60.10 0.90 -23.53
C ASP A 87 -60.30 0.22 -24.93
N ASP A 88 -60.87 -0.98 -25.14
CA ASP A 88 -61.69 -1.91 -24.33
C ASP A 88 -61.42 -3.43 -24.64
N GLN A 89 -62.18 -4.38 -24.08
CA GLN A 89 -61.93 -5.85 -24.12
C GLN A 89 -62.90 -6.71 -24.99
N HIS A 90 -62.55 -8.01 -25.19
CA HIS A 90 -63.46 -9.19 -25.42
C HIS A 90 -64.28 -9.25 -26.76
N ASP A 91 -64.62 -10.39 -27.40
CA ASP A 91 -64.19 -11.82 -27.30
C ASP A 91 -64.63 -12.64 -28.57
N ALA A 92 -64.31 -13.94 -28.59
CA ALA A 92 -65.07 -15.09 -29.14
C ALA A 92 -64.92 -15.62 -30.60
N ASN A 93 -64.37 -16.85 -30.66
CA ASN A 93 -64.85 -18.07 -31.38
C ASN A 93 -64.53 -18.40 -32.86
N LYS A 94 -63.80 -19.54 -33.03
CA LYS A 94 -64.05 -20.71 -33.92
C LYS A 94 -63.92 -20.55 -35.46
N SER A 95 -63.60 -21.59 -36.27
CA SER A 95 -62.98 -22.93 -36.12
C SER A 95 -62.87 -23.56 -37.53
N ASP A 96 -62.03 -24.54 -37.90
CA ASP A 96 -61.08 -25.42 -37.20
C ASP A 96 -59.91 -25.79 -38.17
N GLY A 97 -59.03 -26.75 -37.85
CA GLY A 97 -57.95 -27.18 -38.76
C GLY A 97 -56.97 -28.23 -38.22
N ALA A 98 -57.39 -29.51 -38.24
CA ALA A 98 -56.59 -30.76 -38.14
C ALA A 98 -55.07 -30.68 -38.48
N LYS A 99 -54.16 -31.49 -37.88
CA LYS A 99 -54.29 -32.75 -37.09
C LYS A 99 -53.01 -33.02 -36.29
N LYS A 100 -53.08 -33.82 -35.21
CA LYS A 100 -51.94 -34.46 -34.52
C LYS A 100 -52.16 -35.97 -34.40
N HIS A 101 -51.07 -36.74 -34.39
CA HIS A 101 -51.01 -38.13 -33.91
C HIS A 101 -49.59 -38.47 -33.44
N GLY A 102 -49.48 -39.45 -32.56
CA GLY A 102 -48.27 -40.21 -32.24
C GLY A 102 -48.64 -41.35 -31.30
N ASP A 103 -47.93 -42.49 -31.36
CA ASP A 103 -47.98 -43.53 -30.32
C ASP A 103 -47.06 -44.76 -30.60
N LYS A 104 -46.56 -45.41 -29.51
CA LYS A 104 -46.37 -46.88 -29.32
C LYS A 104 -45.34 -47.67 -30.19
N LYS A 105 -44.74 -48.80 -29.75
CA LYS A 105 -44.47 -49.44 -28.41
C LYS A 105 -43.56 -50.71 -28.57
N LYS A 106 -43.05 -51.25 -27.44
CA LYS A 106 -42.47 -52.62 -27.23
C LYS A 106 -41.04 -52.86 -27.78
N SER A 107 -40.27 -53.86 -27.33
CA SER A 107 -40.54 -55.01 -26.42
C SER A 107 -39.53 -55.16 -25.25
N ALA A 108 -39.64 -56.23 -24.45
CA ALA A 108 -38.83 -56.53 -23.25
C ALA A 108 -38.84 -58.05 -22.93
N ASP A 109 -37.91 -58.51 -22.08
CA ASP A 109 -37.88 -59.79 -21.32
C ASP A 109 -36.99 -59.56 -20.05
N HIS A 110 -37.49 -59.80 -18.81
CA HIS A 110 -37.28 -61.00 -17.94
C HIS A 110 -35.83 -61.17 -17.40
N VAL A 111 -35.52 -61.44 -16.10
CA VAL A 111 -36.18 -62.14 -14.98
C VAL A 111 -35.76 -61.57 -13.57
N GLU A 112 -36.68 -61.62 -12.57
CA GLU A 112 -36.64 -61.77 -11.07
C GLU A 112 -35.33 -61.67 -10.22
N ILE A 113 -35.25 -61.51 -8.87
CA ILE A 113 -36.15 -61.30 -7.69
C ILE A 113 -35.28 -60.64 -6.57
N GLY A 114 -35.77 -59.72 -5.71
CA GLY A 114 -36.29 -60.01 -4.36
C GLY A 114 -35.72 -59.07 -3.26
N ASN A 115 -36.42 -58.90 -2.13
CA ASN A 115 -36.00 -58.13 -0.94
C ASN A 115 -35.74 -59.06 0.27
N ASP A 116 -35.08 -58.56 1.35
CA ASP A 116 -35.64 -58.43 2.72
C ASP A 116 -34.54 -58.04 3.76
N SER A 117 -34.83 -58.12 5.08
CA SER A 117 -34.27 -57.22 6.13
C SER A 117 -33.63 -57.88 7.38
N ASP A 118 -33.12 -57.02 8.29
CA ASP A 118 -32.83 -57.24 9.73
C ASP A 118 -31.57 -58.08 10.14
N GLY A 119 -31.05 -57.92 11.38
CA GLY A 119 -29.95 -58.81 11.84
C GLY A 119 -29.34 -58.72 13.26
N GLU A 120 -28.67 -57.61 13.64
CA GLU A 120 -28.09 -57.32 14.99
C GLU A 120 -26.95 -58.21 15.61
N LYS A 121 -26.16 -57.61 16.54
CA LYS A 121 -25.22 -58.15 17.58
C LYS A 121 -23.79 -58.64 17.19
N GLU A 122 -22.71 -58.45 17.99
CA GLU A 122 -22.45 -57.57 19.17
C GLU A 122 -21.24 -56.61 18.89
N HIS A 123 -19.99 -56.63 19.41
CA HIS A 123 -19.29 -57.32 20.51
C HIS A 123 -18.10 -56.49 21.10
N LYS A 124 -17.31 -57.06 22.03
CA LYS A 124 -16.28 -56.46 22.93
C LYS A 124 -14.86 -56.46 22.32
N VAL A 125 -13.90 -55.56 22.61
CA VAL A 125 -13.47 -54.77 23.81
C VAL A 125 -12.55 -55.53 24.80
N LYS A 126 -11.30 -55.04 25.00
CA LYS A 126 -10.39 -55.24 26.17
C LYS A 126 -9.37 -54.06 26.24
N LYS A 127 -8.48 -53.99 27.25
CA LYS A 127 -7.63 -52.81 27.57
C LYS A 127 -6.39 -53.13 28.43
N LYS A 128 -5.20 -52.59 28.05
CA LYS A 128 -3.93 -52.39 28.81
C LYS A 128 -3.16 -53.58 29.44
N GLY A 129 -1.83 -53.38 29.59
CA GLY A 129 -0.91 -53.94 30.61
C GLY A 129 -0.33 -55.35 30.35
N GLU A 130 0.77 -55.79 30.99
CA GLU A 130 1.86 -55.08 31.73
C GLU A 130 2.99 -56.09 32.11
N HIS A 131 4.25 -55.62 32.26
CA HIS A 131 5.44 -56.22 32.95
C HIS A 131 6.02 -57.64 32.66
N GLY A 132 7.36 -57.67 32.63
CA GLY A 132 8.27 -58.76 33.07
C GLY A 132 8.66 -59.84 32.05
N ASP A 133 9.82 -60.51 32.16
CA ASP A 133 11.10 -60.23 32.85
C ASP A 133 12.15 -61.28 32.38
N SER A 134 13.41 -61.17 32.81
CA SER A 134 14.53 -62.14 32.68
C SER A 134 15.13 -62.43 31.29
N ASP A 135 16.42 -62.80 31.12
CA ASP A 135 17.69 -62.62 31.88
C ASP A 135 18.85 -63.11 30.96
N ASP A 136 20.12 -62.75 31.27
CA ASP A 136 21.40 -63.40 30.90
C ASP A 136 21.78 -63.54 29.37
N ASP A 137 23.04 -63.51 28.90
CA ASP A 137 24.39 -63.27 29.49
C ASP A 137 25.42 -62.96 28.36
N ASP A 138 26.64 -62.52 28.73
CA ASP A 138 27.95 -62.61 28.03
C ASP A 138 28.17 -61.92 26.64
N ASP A 139 29.35 -61.35 26.29
CA ASP A 139 30.45 -60.73 27.08
C ASP A 139 31.44 -59.98 26.12
N ASP A 140 32.59 -59.54 26.65
CA ASP A 140 33.84 -59.12 25.99
C ASP A 140 33.96 -57.71 25.35
N ASP A 141 34.61 -56.86 26.16
CA ASP A 141 35.29 -55.59 25.89
C ASP A 141 36.28 -55.57 24.70
N ASP A 142 36.68 -54.36 24.27
CA ASP A 142 38.11 -53.98 24.40
C ASP A 142 38.27 -52.44 24.45
N ASP A 143 39.33 -51.98 25.12
CA ASP A 143 39.56 -50.58 25.51
C ASP A 143 40.40 -49.79 24.47
N GLU A 144 40.33 -48.46 24.49
CA GLU A 144 41.51 -47.58 24.55
C GLU A 144 41.13 -46.10 24.72
N THR A 145 41.97 -45.36 25.45
CA THR A 145 41.70 -43.99 25.92
C THR A 145 42.53 -42.93 25.17
N ASP A 146 42.02 -41.70 25.08
CA ASP A 146 42.64 -40.53 25.74
C ASP A 146 41.85 -39.22 25.42
N THR A 147 42.36 -38.08 25.87
CA THR A 147 41.61 -36.86 26.20
C THR A 147 41.73 -35.71 25.18
N ASP A 148 41.26 -34.53 25.62
CA ASP A 148 41.41 -33.19 25.05
C ASP A 148 40.20 -32.81 24.15
N ASP A 149 39.16 -32.13 24.65
CA ASP A 149 39.05 -30.72 25.12
C ASP A 149 38.78 -29.75 23.93
N ASP A 150 38.41 -28.49 24.21
CA ASP A 150 37.83 -27.45 23.32
C ASP A 150 36.29 -27.52 23.10
N THR A 151 35.53 -27.03 24.08
CA THR A 151 34.13 -26.61 23.90
C THR A 151 34.01 -25.11 23.57
N ASP A 152 34.09 -24.76 22.28
CA ASP A 152 33.74 -23.43 21.77
C ASP A 152 32.21 -23.25 21.67
N ASP A 153 31.53 -23.15 22.83
CA ASP A 153 30.24 -22.45 22.91
C ASP A 153 30.54 -20.93 22.98
N ASP A 154 30.12 -20.18 21.95
CA ASP A 154 30.28 -18.72 21.84
C ASP A 154 28.92 -18.01 22.06
N PRO A 155 28.65 -17.54 23.30
CA PRO A 155 27.52 -16.67 23.61
C PRO A 155 27.95 -15.21 23.85
N ASP A 156 28.76 -14.61 22.95
CA ASP A 156 29.21 -13.21 23.09
C ASP A 156 28.04 -12.24 23.35
N ASP A 157 28.16 -11.44 24.42
CA ASP A 157 27.13 -10.53 24.92
C ASP A 157 26.83 -9.36 23.95
N ASP A 158 25.56 -9.23 23.54
CA ASP A 158 24.96 -7.94 23.13
C ASP A 158 24.01 -7.50 24.29
N GLU A 159 24.57 -7.07 25.44
CA GLU A 159 23.81 -6.26 26.42
C GLU A 159 23.53 -4.88 25.77
N ASP A 160 22.40 -4.77 25.07
CA ASP A 160 21.85 -3.50 24.57
C ASP A 160 21.54 -2.58 25.78
N ASP A 161 22.48 -1.70 26.15
CA ASP A 161 22.27 -0.62 27.11
C ASP A 161 21.09 0.28 26.65
N ASP A 162 19.95 0.16 27.33
CA ASP A 162 18.74 0.99 27.13
C ASP A 162 18.95 2.40 27.73
N ASP A 163 19.96 3.13 27.23
CA ASP A 163 20.08 4.57 27.42
C ASP A 163 18.87 5.27 26.73
N GLU A 164 17.83 5.57 27.51
CA GLU A 164 16.70 6.43 27.10
C GLU A 164 17.15 7.89 26.95
N ASP A 165 18.02 8.16 25.98
CA ASP A 165 18.30 9.50 25.47
C ASP A 165 16.96 10.19 25.12
N GLU A 166 16.68 11.35 25.74
CA GLU A 166 15.52 12.18 25.38
C GLU A 166 15.72 12.74 23.96
N VAL A 167 15.36 11.95 22.94
CA VAL A 167 15.47 12.34 21.53
C VAL A 167 14.67 13.63 21.30
N GLU A 168 15.37 14.74 21.09
CA GLU A 168 14.73 16.00 20.71
C GLU A 168 13.87 15.76 19.47
N ARG A 169 12.57 16.05 19.60
CA ARG A 169 11.61 15.93 18.49
C ARG A 169 11.88 17.03 17.46
N ASP A 170 12.81 16.74 16.56
CA ASP A 170 13.06 17.61 15.44
C ASP A 170 11.92 17.52 14.41
N ASP A 171 10.89 18.34 14.60
CA ASP A 171 9.76 18.52 13.67
C ASP A 171 10.18 19.09 12.29
N LYS A 172 11.49 19.36 12.07
CA LYS A 172 12.02 19.65 10.73
C LYS A 172 11.79 18.46 9.79
N ILE A 173 11.45 18.80 8.56
CA ILE A 173 11.26 17.81 7.50
C ILE A 173 12.59 17.58 6.79
N GLY A 174 13.11 16.35 6.94
CA GLY A 174 14.43 15.94 6.47
C GLY A 174 14.41 15.03 5.24
N LEU A 175 15.62 14.80 4.72
CA LEU A 175 15.95 13.77 3.75
C LEU A 175 16.97 12.83 4.39
N TYR A 176 16.75 11.54 4.26
CA TYR A 176 17.56 10.49 4.87
C TYR A 176 17.95 9.48 3.79
N GLU A 177 19.10 8.84 3.94
CA GLU A 177 19.56 7.78 3.01
C GLU A 177 20.01 6.56 3.82
N LEU A 178 19.76 5.37 3.27
CA LEU A 178 20.32 4.09 3.70
C LEU A 178 21.09 3.47 2.54
N LYS A 179 22.27 2.91 2.80
CA LYS A 179 23.12 2.33 1.75
C LYS A 179 23.75 1.00 2.17
N LYS A 180 23.65 -0.02 1.30
CA LYS A 180 24.30 -1.33 1.48
C LYS A 180 24.54 -2.02 0.14
N GLY A 181 25.79 -2.23 -0.22
CA GLY A 181 26.19 -2.82 -1.50
C GLY A 181 25.53 -2.09 -2.68
N ASN A 182 24.75 -2.83 -3.46
CA ASN A 182 24.03 -2.32 -4.64
C ASN A 182 22.75 -1.53 -4.33
N LEU A 183 22.25 -1.53 -3.08
CA LEU A 183 21.06 -0.76 -2.70
C LEU A 183 21.43 0.62 -2.14
N THR A 184 20.70 1.63 -2.59
CA THR A 184 20.65 2.95 -1.95
C THR A 184 19.19 3.42 -1.91
N VAL A 185 18.65 3.65 -0.72
CA VAL A 185 17.26 4.05 -0.49
C VAL A 185 17.25 5.46 0.09
N LYS A 186 16.51 6.39 -0.50
CA LYS A 186 16.28 7.73 0.07
C LYS A 186 14.86 7.83 0.60
N LEU A 187 14.72 8.40 1.79
CA LEU A 187 13.47 8.51 2.54
C LEU A 187 13.27 9.94 3.05
N THR A 188 12.05 10.27 3.43
CA THR A 188 11.72 11.49 4.18
C THR A 188 10.79 11.16 5.34
N ASN A 189 10.89 11.94 6.42
CA ASN A 189 9.98 11.82 7.55
C ASN A 189 8.57 12.41 7.28
N TRP A 190 8.34 13.04 6.13
CA TRP A 190 6.97 13.25 5.65
C TRP A 190 6.36 11.91 5.23
N GLY A 191 5.33 11.46 5.93
CA GLY A 191 4.65 10.19 5.66
C GLY A 191 5.50 8.93 5.84
N ALA A 192 6.67 9.02 6.50
CA ALA A 192 7.70 7.99 6.55
C ALA A 192 8.02 7.40 5.15
N SER A 193 8.06 8.27 4.13
CA SER A 193 7.97 7.88 2.71
C SER A 193 9.32 7.50 2.11
N ILE A 194 9.35 6.47 1.26
CA ILE A 194 10.45 6.25 0.30
C ILE A 194 10.31 7.25 -0.85
N MET A 195 11.41 7.91 -1.22
CA MET A 195 11.50 8.85 -2.34
C MET A 195 12.23 8.29 -3.55
N SER A 196 13.23 7.42 -3.33
CA SER A 196 13.94 6.70 -4.40
C SER A 196 14.57 5.43 -3.86
N LEU A 197 14.71 4.42 -4.72
CA LEU A 197 15.36 3.15 -4.41
C LEU A 197 16.17 2.74 -5.64
N TYR A 198 17.49 2.81 -5.52
CA TYR A 198 18.43 2.53 -6.59
C TYR A 198 18.89 1.08 -6.57
N PHE A 199 18.89 0.42 -7.74
CA PHE A 199 19.44 -0.92 -7.96
C PHE A 199 20.03 -1.04 -9.37
N PRO A 200 21.16 -1.77 -9.59
CA PRO A 200 21.71 -2.05 -10.91
C PRO A 200 20.72 -2.80 -11.82
N ASP A 201 20.89 -2.64 -13.13
CA ASP A 201 20.37 -3.56 -14.14
C ASP A 201 21.40 -4.69 -14.43
N LYS A 202 21.09 -5.61 -15.35
CA LYS A 202 22.00 -6.69 -15.78
C LYS A 202 23.30 -6.21 -16.47
N ASN A 203 23.41 -4.91 -16.76
CA ASN A 203 24.61 -4.27 -17.30
C ASN A 203 25.40 -3.53 -16.21
N GLY A 204 25.00 -3.64 -14.93
CA GLY A 204 25.59 -2.91 -13.79
C GLY A 204 25.13 -1.46 -13.66
N LYS A 205 24.22 -0.97 -14.51
CA LYS A 205 23.76 0.42 -14.50
C LYS A 205 22.71 0.63 -13.40
N SER A 206 23.12 1.29 -12.31
CA SER A 206 22.20 1.69 -11.24
C SER A 206 21.09 2.61 -11.77
N GLY A 207 19.85 2.33 -11.36
CA GLY A 207 18.66 3.09 -11.70
C GLY A 207 17.65 3.05 -10.57
N ASP A 208 16.87 4.12 -10.44
CA ASP A 208 15.85 4.30 -9.41
C ASP A 208 14.53 3.67 -9.85
N ILE A 209 14.07 2.64 -9.12
CA ILE A 209 12.97 1.73 -9.50
C ILE A 209 11.66 1.97 -8.76
N VAL A 210 11.51 3.14 -8.12
CA VAL A 210 10.21 3.61 -7.58
C VAL A 210 9.85 4.99 -8.14
N LEU A 211 8.57 5.28 -8.27
CA LEU A 211 8.09 6.62 -8.65
C LEU A 211 8.08 7.55 -7.43
N GLY A 212 8.18 8.86 -7.65
CA GLY A 212 8.15 9.88 -6.59
C GLY A 212 8.48 11.28 -7.09
N TYR A 213 8.90 12.16 -6.19
CA TYR A 213 9.25 13.56 -6.50
C TYR A 213 10.68 13.93 -6.05
N ASP A 214 11.30 14.91 -6.72
CA ASP A 214 12.65 15.40 -6.37
C ASP A 214 12.69 16.20 -5.05
N SER A 215 11.54 16.58 -4.47
CA SER A 215 11.50 17.39 -3.25
C SER A 215 10.32 17.05 -2.33
N VAL A 216 10.56 17.06 -1.02
CA VAL A 216 9.50 16.83 0.00
C VAL A 216 8.43 17.93 -0.02
N LYS A 217 8.72 19.12 -0.59
CA LYS A 217 7.70 20.15 -0.79
C LYS A 217 6.55 19.65 -1.68
N THR A 218 6.85 18.81 -2.67
CA THR A 218 5.84 18.21 -3.56
C THR A 218 5.05 17.12 -2.85
N TYR A 219 5.70 16.31 -1.99
CA TYR A 219 5.06 15.28 -1.17
C TYR A 219 3.93 15.83 -0.28
N LYS A 220 4.09 17.05 0.27
CA LYS A 220 3.02 17.75 1.02
C LYS A 220 1.74 18.03 0.24
N THR A 221 1.80 17.93 -1.09
CA THR A 221 0.68 18.15 -2.01
C THR A 221 0.34 16.90 -2.83
N ASP A 222 1.01 15.77 -2.57
CA ASP A 222 0.71 14.49 -3.21
C ASP A 222 -0.72 14.03 -2.87
N LYS A 223 -1.39 13.39 -3.82
CA LYS A 223 -2.74 12.80 -3.66
C LYS A 223 -2.81 11.36 -4.19
N VAL A 224 -1.67 10.75 -4.51
CA VAL A 224 -1.54 9.36 -4.95
C VAL A 224 -0.61 8.51 -4.07
N TYR A 225 -0.04 9.09 -3.00
CA TYR A 225 0.67 8.43 -1.88
C TYR A 225 2.01 7.76 -2.25
N PHE A 226 2.81 8.35 -3.15
CA PHE A 226 4.07 7.77 -3.63
C PHE A 226 5.03 7.35 -2.49
N GLY A 227 5.16 6.06 -2.24
CA GLY A 227 6.13 5.51 -1.29
C GLY A 227 5.81 5.75 0.20
N ALA A 228 4.64 6.32 0.52
CA ALA A 228 4.25 6.67 1.88
C ALA A 228 3.85 5.44 2.72
N THR A 229 3.94 5.57 4.06
CA THR A 229 3.21 4.69 4.98
C THR A 229 1.79 5.19 5.15
N VAL A 230 0.82 4.37 4.76
CA VAL A 230 -0.62 4.68 4.82
C VAL A 230 -1.29 4.05 6.04
N GLY A 231 -2.24 4.77 6.64
CA GLY A 231 -2.88 4.44 7.92
C GLY A 231 -3.64 5.65 8.49
N ARG A 232 -4.38 5.56 9.60
CA ARG A 232 -4.49 4.44 10.56
C ARG A 232 -5.07 3.15 9.98
N VAL A 233 -5.91 3.27 8.95
CA VAL A 233 -6.47 2.15 8.19
C VAL A 233 -6.20 2.37 6.70
N ALA A 234 -5.36 1.52 6.11
CA ALA A 234 -5.03 1.48 4.69
C ALA A 234 -6.23 0.99 3.85
N ASN A 235 -6.23 1.40 2.58
CA ASN A 235 -7.34 1.23 1.64
C ASN A 235 -8.67 1.81 2.18
N ARG A 236 -9.83 1.27 1.77
CA ARG A 236 -11.15 1.89 1.99
C ARG A 236 -11.91 1.40 3.22
N ILE A 237 -12.67 2.31 3.84
CA ILE A 237 -13.77 2.06 4.78
C ILE A 237 -15.07 2.58 4.16
N GLY A 238 -16.05 1.69 3.98
CA GLY A 238 -17.33 1.95 3.35
C GLY A 238 -18.14 3.01 4.11
N LYS A 239 -18.67 4.00 3.39
CA LYS A 239 -19.50 5.10 3.91
C LYS A 239 -18.81 5.95 5.01
N ALA A 240 -17.47 5.86 5.11
CA ALA A 240 -16.68 6.54 6.13
C ALA A 240 -17.17 6.27 7.57
N GLN A 241 -17.56 5.02 7.85
CA GLN A 241 -18.04 4.63 9.18
C GLN A 241 -17.82 3.14 9.45
N PHE A 242 -17.74 2.78 10.74
CA PHE A 242 -17.68 1.41 11.21
C PHE A 242 -18.33 1.28 12.60
N LYS A 243 -18.43 0.05 13.13
CA LYS A 243 -18.87 -0.19 14.51
C LYS A 243 -17.82 -0.96 15.31
N LEU A 244 -17.59 -0.52 16.54
CA LEU A 244 -16.67 -1.15 17.48
C LEU A 244 -17.31 -1.15 18.86
N ASN A 245 -17.41 -2.34 19.47
CA ASN A 245 -18.05 -2.58 20.78
C ASN A 245 -19.46 -1.96 20.88
N GLY A 246 -20.26 -2.17 19.83
CA GLY A 246 -21.64 -1.67 19.69
C GLY A 246 -21.77 -0.19 19.29
N LYS A 247 -20.74 0.63 19.53
CA LYS A 247 -20.71 2.06 19.19
C LYS A 247 -20.36 2.29 17.71
N GLU A 248 -21.08 3.21 17.08
CA GLU A 248 -20.77 3.70 15.73
C GLU A 248 -19.68 4.77 15.78
N TYR A 249 -18.74 4.68 14.85
CA TYR A 249 -17.66 5.64 14.62
C TYR A 249 -17.74 6.15 13.19
N LYS A 250 -17.47 7.45 13.00
CA LYS A 250 -17.48 8.11 11.69
C LYS A 250 -16.11 8.71 11.45
N THR A 251 -15.50 8.31 10.35
CA THR A 251 -14.18 8.75 9.91
C THR A 251 -14.31 9.87 8.89
N ILE A 252 -13.22 10.55 8.56
CA ILE A 252 -13.25 11.61 7.55
C ILE A 252 -13.39 10.99 6.15
N ALA A 253 -14.50 11.27 5.47
CA ALA A 253 -14.67 10.92 4.06
C ALA A 253 -13.74 11.77 3.19
N ASN A 254 -12.89 11.12 2.40
CA ASN A 254 -11.94 11.74 1.47
C ASN A 254 -12.00 11.12 0.06
N ASP A 255 -12.68 9.98 -0.12
CA ASP A 255 -12.93 9.34 -1.42
C ASP A 255 -14.44 9.16 -1.63
N GLY A 256 -15.09 10.18 -2.20
CA GLY A 256 -16.54 10.21 -2.39
C GLY A 256 -17.31 10.18 -1.05
N LYS A 257 -17.92 9.04 -0.74
CA LYS A 257 -18.59 8.80 0.56
C LYS A 257 -17.73 8.02 1.55
N ASN A 258 -16.54 7.57 1.13
CA ASN A 258 -15.72 6.59 1.82
C ASN A 258 -14.48 7.26 2.44
N THR A 259 -13.91 6.62 3.46
CA THR A 259 -12.56 6.96 3.94
C THR A 259 -11.56 6.07 3.22
N LEU A 260 -10.46 6.65 2.75
CA LEU A 260 -9.39 6.01 2.00
C LEU A 260 -8.04 6.36 2.67
N HIS A 261 -7.19 5.36 2.90
CA HIS A 261 -5.84 5.49 3.50
C HIS A 261 -5.79 6.33 4.79
N GLY A 262 -6.85 6.25 5.60
CA GLY A 262 -6.96 6.91 6.90
C GLY A 262 -7.66 8.27 6.93
N GLY A 263 -7.89 8.94 5.79
CA GLY A 263 -8.62 10.23 5.75
C GLY A 263 -7.83 11.38 5.10
N THR A 264 -8.28 12.63 5.29
CA THR A 264 -7.67 13.81 4.64
C THR A 264 -6.32 14.22 5.23
N LYS A 265 -5.97 13.72 6.42
CA LYS A 265 -4.62 13.72 6.99
C LYS A 265 -4.30 12.32 7.50
N GLY A 266 -4.25 11.35 6.58
CA GLY A 266 -3.75 10.01 6.87
C GLY A 266 -2.25 10.03 7.22
N PHE A 267 -1.73 8.87 7.58
CA PHE A 267 -0.34 8.71 8.04
C PHE A 267 0.73 9.08 7.00
N GLY A 268 0.36 9.19 5.71
CA GLY A 268 1.20 9.71 4.63
C GLY A 268 1.25 11.25 4.52
N ASP A 269 0.33 11.96 5.16
CA ASP A 269 0.16 13.43 5.10
C ASP A 269 0.63 14.13 6.41
N VAL A 270 1.44 13.46 7.23
CA VAL A 270 1.97 13.97 8.52
C VAL A 270 3.50 13.91 8.61
N VAL A 271 4.08 14.70 9.52
CA VAL A 271 5.51 14.60 9.88
C VAL A 271 5.66 13.52 10.94
N TRP A 272 6.60 12.61 10.71
CA TRP A 272 7.06 11.62 11.68
C TRP A 272 8.33 12.12 12.38
N SER A 273 8.51 11.77 13.65
CA SER A 273 9.81 11.95 14.32
C SER A 273 10.77 10.86 13.87
N VAL A 274 12.07 11.17 13.77
CA VAL A 274 13.12 10.16 13.51
C VAL A 274 13.83 9.88 14.82
N THR A 275 13.77 8.63 15.29
CA THR A 275 14.32 8.26 16.61
C THR A 275 15.66 7.52 16.53
N LYS A 276 15.92 6.77 15.46
CA LYS A 276 17.23 6.17 15.16
C LYS A 276 17.49 6.25 13.65
N HIS A 277 18.68 6.69 13.22
CA HIS A 277 19.11 6.66 11.81
C HIS A 277 20.59 6.26 11.72
N GLN A 278 20.85 5.16 11.01
CA GLN A 278 22.18 4.63 10.69
C GLN A 278 22.31 4.51 9.18
N TYR A 279 23.15 5.37 8.57
CA TYR A 279 23.32 5.50 7.12
C TYR A 279 23.84 4.21 6.44
N ASP A 280 24.85 3.57 7.05
CA ASP A 280 25.56 2.41 6.53
C ASP A 280 25.91 1.40 7.65
N GLY A 281 27.02 0.67 7.55
CA GLY A 281 27.45 -0.35 8.52
C GLY A 281 26.77 -1.73 8.35
N LYS A 282 26.82 -2.56 9.41
CA LYS A 282 26.35 -3.97 9.37
C LYS A 282 24.85 -4.10 9.03
N LYS A 283 23.99 -3.25 9.61
CA LYS A 283 22.51 -3.31 9.50
C LYS A 283 21.89 -1.90 9.33
N PRO A 284 22.18 -1.16 8.24
CA PRO A 284 21.76 0.23 8.04
C PRO A 284 20.25 0.37 8.13
N HIS A 285 19.76 1.36 8.88
CA HIS A 285 18.34 1.48 9.19
C HIS A 285 17.88 2.90 9.54
N ILE A 286 16.59 3.17 9.39
CA ILE A 286 15.92 4.35 9.96
C ILE A 286 14.63 3.93 10.67
N VAL A 287 14.36 4.55 11.81
CA VAL A 287 13.15 4.38 12.62
C VAL A 287 12.39 5.71 12.65
N PHE A 288 11.18 5.69 12.11
CA PHE A 288 10.21 6.77 12.20
C PHE A 288 9.17 6.44 13.27
N THR A 289 8.74 7.43 14.07
CA THR A 289 7.64 7.29 15.04
C THR A 289 6.58 8.38 14.86
N TYR A 290 5.32 8.03 15.17
CA TYR A 290 4.18 8.95 15.17
C TYR A 290 3.14 8.54 16.21
N THR A 291 2.60 9.53 16.94
CA THR A 291 1.49 9.35 17.87
C THR A 291 0.23 9.94 17.26
N SER A 292 -0.70 9.08 16.84
CA SER A 292 -2.02 9.47 16.34
C SER A 292 -2.98 9.58 17.53
N PRO A 293 -3.48 10.78 17.89
CA PRO A 293 -4.27 10.98 19.11
C PRO A 293 -5.67 10.35 19.03
N ASP A 294 -6.35 10.28 20.18
CA ASP A 294 -7.76 9.89 20.26
C ASP A 294 -8.64 10.85 19.44
N GLY A 295 -9.46 10.29 18.54
CA GLY A 295 -10.31 11.03 17.63
C GLY A 295 -9.63 11.46 16.32
N ASP A 296 -8.34 11.18 16.11
CA ASP A 296 -7.64 11.50 14.86
C ASP A 296 -8.31 10.82 13.65
N GLN A 297 -8.62 11.62 12.63
CA GLN A 297 -9.45 11.27 11.47
C GLN A 297 -10.79 10.56 11.79
N GLY A 298 -11.26 10.63 13.05
CA GLY A 298 -12.45 9.95 13.57
C GLY A 298 -12.22 8.58 14.23
N PHE A 299 -10.97 8.11 14.33
CA PHE A 299 -10.62 6.84 14.97
C PHE A 299 -10.49 6.97 16.50
N PRO A 300 -11.00 6.01 17.29
CA PRO A 300 -10.85 6.01 18.76
C PRO A 300 -9.43 5.65 19.21
N GLY A 301 -9.03 6.18 20.36
CA GLY A 301 -7.81 5.80 21.07
C GLY A 301 -6.55 6.48 20.57
N GLU A 302 -5.63 6.76 21.50
CA GLU A 302 -4.27 7.17 21.16
C GLU A 302 -3.48 5.94 20.68
N LEU A 303 -2.88 6.04 19.50
CA LEU A 303 -2.11 4.98 18.86
C LEU A 303 -0.67 5.46 18.63
N ASN A 304 0.27 4.80 19.29
CA ASN A 304 1.70 4.97 19.01
C ASN A 304 2.11 4.02 17.89
N VAL A 305 2.78 4.55 16.88
CA VAL A 305 3.11 3.86 15.62
C VAL A 305 4.59 4.03 15.29
N THR A 306 5.22 2.97 14.82
CA THR A 306 6.64 2.92 14.44
C THR A 306 6.80 2.30 13.06
N VAL A 307 7.65 2.89 12.23
CA VAL A 307 8.08 2.33 10.92
C VAL A 307 9.60 2.22 10.90
N THR A 308 10.11 0.99 10.78
CA THR A 308 11.54 0.72 10.61
C THR A 308 11.82 0.27 9.19
N TYR A 309 12.67 1.01 8.47
CA TYR A 309 13.27 0.57 7.20
C TYR A 309 14.70 0.10 7.48
N ARG A 310 15.10 -1.07 6.97
CA ARG A 310 16.43 -1.66 7.26
C ARG A 310 16.99 -2.47 6.09
N LEU A 311 18.26 -2.26 5.75
CA LEU A 311 19.00 -3.04 4.76
C LEU A 311 19.64 -4.27 5.43
N VAL A 312 18.83 -5.33 5.59
CA VAL A 312 19.17 -6.49 6.45
C VAL A 312 20.34 -7.31 5.88
N ARG A 313 20.35 -7.57 4.57
CA ARG A 313 21.45 -8.21 3.84
C ARG A 313 21.78 -7.38 2.61
N GLU A 314 22.72 -7.83 1.79
CA GLU A 314 22.85 -7.27 0.44
C GLU A 314 21.53 -7.48 -0.33
N ASN A 315 21.12 -6.45 -1.07
CA ASN A 315 19.93 -6.48 -1.93
C ASN A 315 18.61 -6.80 -1.20
N GLU A 316 18.55 -6.71 0.14
CA GLU A 316 17.35 -7.02 0.94
C GLU A 316 16.94 -5.83 1.82
N LEU A 317 15.81 -5.18 1.47
CA LEU A 317 15.16 -4.14 2.25
C LEU A 317 14.02 -4.75 3.06
N SER A 318 14.12 -4.71 4.39
CA SER A 318 13.01 -5.01 5.28
C SER A 318 12.29 -3.73 5.70
N VAL A 319 10.96 -3.82 5.79
CA VAL A 319 10.10 -2.76 6.34
C VAL A 319 9.24 -3.38 7.44
N VAL A 320 9.33 -2.84 8.65
CA VAL A 320 8.55 -3.30 9.81
C VAL A 320 7.70 -2.15 10.31
N MET A 321 6.37 -2.35 10.32
CA MET A 321 5.40 -1.37 10.80
C MET A 321 4.71 -1.94 12.03
N GLU A 322 4.81 -1.23 13.16
CA GLU A 322 4.28 -1.67 14.44
C GLU A 322 3.38 -0.59 15.04
N ALA A 323 2.34 -1.00 15.78
CA ALA A 323 1.45 -0.05 16.45
C ALA A 323 0.89 -0.60 17.77
N ASN A 324 0.73 0.26 18.75
CA ASN A 324 0.28 -0.09 20.10
C ASN A 324 -0.81 0.89 20.55
N PRO A 325 -2.07 0.44 20.75
CA PRO A 325 -3.13 1.25 21.33
C PRO A 325 -2.88 1.47 22.81
N LYS A 326 -2.95 2.73 23.25
CA LYS A 326 -2.63 3.13 24.62
C LYS A 326 -3.78 2.91 25.60
N ASP A 327 -4.99 3.30 25.21
CA ASP A 327 -6.13 3.47 26.12
C ASP A 327 -7.44 2.81 25.64
N LYS A 328 -7.63 2.65 24.32
CA LYS A 328 -8.86 2.11 23.72
C LYS A 328 -8.55 1.14 22.59
N ALA A 329 -9.47 0.20 22.36
CA ALA A 329 -9.51 -0.61 21.15
C ALA A 329 -9.63 0.31 19.92
N THR A 330 -8.87 0.03 18.86
CA THR A 330 -8.89 0.80 17.60
C THR A 330 -8.67 -0.12 16.41
N PRO A 331 -9.27 0.16 15.24
CA PRO A 331 -8.82 -0.45 14.00
C PRO A 331 -7.38 0.02 13.66
N VAL A 332 -6.57 -0.90 13.14
CA VAL A 332 -5.24 -0.65 12.57
C VAL A 332 -5.07 -1.52 11.32
N ASN A 333 -4.74 -0.88 10.21
CA ASN A 333 -4.27 -1.53 8.99
C ASN A 333 -3.21 -0.62 8.38
N LEU A 334 -1.93 -1.00 8.43
CA LEU A 334 -0.84 -0.19 7.90
C LEU A 334 -0.30 -0.80 6.62
N ALA A 335 -0.03 0.00 5.61
CA ALA A 335 0.60 -0.46 4.37
C ALA A 335 1.66 0.53 3.85
N HIS A 336 2.47 0.10 2.89
CA HIS A 336 3.53 0.90 2.28
C HIS A 336 3.27 1.04 0.77
N HIS A 337 3.07 2.27 0.32
CA HIS A 337 2.44 2.60 -0.96
C HIS A 337 3.47 2.99 -2.05
N SER A 338 4.61 2.30 -2.10
CA SER A 338 5.59 2.46 -3.19
C SER A 338 5.01 1.99 -4.53
N TYR A 339 5.14 2.87 -5.54
CA TYR A 339 4.90 2.53 -6.94
C TYR A 339 6.20 2.06 -7.55
N TRP A 340 6.29 0.77 -7.87
CA TRP A 340 7.44 0.10 -8.45
C TRP A 340 7.39 0.18 -9.98
N ASN A 341 8.57 0.34 -10.59
CA ASN A 341 8.83 0.10 -12.00
C ASN A 341 10.26 -0.43 -12.09
N LEU A 342 10.43 -1.73 -12.37
CA LEU A 342 11.72 -2.40 -12.38
C LEU A 342 12.55 -2.03 -13.61
N GLY A 343 11.96 -1.55 -14.70
CA GLY A 343 12.72 -0.86 -15.74
C GLY A 343 13.41 0.42 -15.21
N GLY A 344 12.69 1.16 -14.37
CA GLY A 344 13.09 2.41 -13.71
C GLY A 344 11.96 3.44 -13.77
N HIS A 345 11.94 4.42 -12.86
CA HIS A 345 10.83 5.39 -12.74
C HIS A 345 10.50 6.18 -14.03
N ASN A 346 11.42 6.23 -14.98
CA ASN A 346 11.28 6.88 -16.29
C ASN A 346 11.30 5.91 -17.49
N ALA A 347 11.15 4.60 -17.28
CA ALA A 347 11.20 3.59 -18.35
C ALA A 347 9.95 3.57 -19.24
N GLY A 348 8.82 4.13 -18.78
CA GLY A 348 7.53 4.07 -19.46
C GLY A 348 6.48 3.41 -18.58
N ASP A 349 5.69 2.51 -19.15
CA ASP A 349 4.70 1.72 -18.41
C ASP A 349 5.24 0.35 -17.93
N ILE A 350 4.59 -0.21 -16.91
CA ILE A 350 4.92 -1.53 -16.35
C ILE A 350 4.20 -2.70 -17.06
N LEU A 351 3.48 -2.47 -18.16
CA LEU A 351 2.59 -3.47 -18.75
C LEU A 351 3.35 -4.67 -19.36
N SER A 352 4.65 -4.51 -19.61
CA SER A 352 5.55 -5.56 -20.08
C SER A 352 6.34 -6.28 -18.97
N GLU A 353 6.30 -5.80 -17.73
CA GLU A 353 6.84 -6.53 -16.57
C GLU A 353 5.99 -7.78 -16.31
N GLU A 354 6.61 -8.83 -15.79
CA GLU A 354 5.96 -10.09 -15.46
C GLU A 354 5.79 -10.23 -13.95
N ILE A 355 4.60 -10.63 -13.50
CA ILE A 355 4.26 -10.78 -12.09
C ILE A 355 3.69 -12.17 -11.79
N GLN A 356 4.03 -12.71 -10.62
CA GLN A 356 3.35 -13.82 -9.96
C GLN A 356 2.83 -13.33 -8.60
N ILE A 357 1.59 -13.64 -8.26
CA ILE A 357 0.97 -13.34 -6.96
C ILE A 357 0.49 -14.65 -6.32
N LEU A 358 0.97 -14.95 -5.12
CA LEU A 358 0.60 -16.15 -4.35
C LEU A 358 -0.66 -15.90 -3.50
N GLY A 359 -1.77 -15.69 -4.19
CA GLY A 359 -3.11 -15.58 -3.60
C GLY A 359 -4.16 -16.21 -4.50
N SER A 360 -4.69 -17.36 -4.11
CA SER A 360 -5.66 -18.15 -4.89
C SER A 360 -7.06 -17.53 -4.97
N SER A 361 -7.33 -16.47 -4.20
CA SER A 361 -8.61 -15.75 -4.19
C SER A 361 -8.40 -14.23 -4.09
N TYR A 362 -9.46 -13.46 -4.35
CA TYR A 362 -9.53 -12.01 -4.22
C TYR A 362 -10.86 -11.58 -3.59
N THR A 363 -10.97 -10.33 -3.16
CA THR A 363 -12.21 -9.73 -2.65
C THR A 363 -12.87 -8.87 -3.73
N PRO A 364 -13.98 -9.29 -4.37
CA PRO A 364 -14.65 -8.51 -5.41
C PRO A 364 -15.23 -7.21 -4.87
N VAL A 365 -15.07 -6.11 -5.61
CA VAL A 365 -15.51 -4.76 -5.24
C VAL A 365 -16.73 -4.29 -6.02
N ASP A 366 -17.41 -3.26 -5.51
CA ASP A 366 -18.48 -2.53 -6.18
C ASP A 366 -17.96 -1.30 -6.98
N GLY A 367 -18.88 -0.49 -7.51
CA GLY A 367 -18.57 0.71 -8.28
C GLY A 367 -18.00 1.89 -7.48
N GLU A 368 -17.97 1.83 -6.15
CA GLU A 368 -17.22 2.78 -5.29
C GLU A 368 -15.91 2.15 -4.75
N LEU A 369 -15.48 1.03 -5.36
CA LEU A 369 -14.31 0.22 -5.01
C LEU A 369 -14.35 -0.33 -3.57
N ILE A 370 -15.55 -0.51 -3.01
CA ILE A 370 -15.77 -1.16 -1.71
C ILE A 370 -15.97 -2.67 -1.90
N PRO A 371 -15.29 -3.54 -1.12
CA PRO A 371 -15.56 -4.98 -1.18
C PRO A 371 -17.01 -5.34 -0.91
N THR A 372 -17.49 -6.34 -1.65
CA THR A 372 -18.84 -6.90 -1.53
C THR A 372 -19.03 -7.83 -0.33
N GLY A 373 -18.00 -8.02 0.50
CA GLY A 373 -17.94 -9.05 1.55
C GLY A 373 -17.76 -10.49 1.01
N GLN A 374 -17.65 -10.65 -0.31
CA GLN A 374 -17.35 -11.93 -0.96
C GLN A 374 -15.84 -12.19 -1.02
N ILE A 375 -15.48 -13.47 -1.16
CA ILE A 375 -14.15 -13.93 -1.55
C ILE A 375 -14.35 -14.85 -2.75
N SER A 376 -13.64 -14.61 -3.84
CA SER A 376 -13.79 -15.33 -5.11
C SER A 376 -12.44 -15.88 -5.58
N PRO A 377 -12.39 -17.07 -6.20
CA PRO A 377 -11.14 -17.63 -6.71
C PRO A 377 -10.59 -16.79 -7.87
N VAL A 378 -9.27 -16.64 -7.97
CA VAL A 378 -8.65 -15.94 -9.11
C VAL A 378 -8.66 -16.78 -10.38
N LYS A 379 -8.74 -18.11 -10.24
CA LYS A 379 -8.56 -19.07 -11.34
C LYS A 379 -9.55 -18.84 -12.49
N GLY A 380 -9.04 -18.61 -13.68
CA GLY A 380 -9.85 -18.36 -14.89
C GLY A 380 -10.50 -16.98 -14.96
N THR A 381 -10.10 -16.03 -14.09
CA THR A 381 -10.52 -14.63 -14.12
C THR A 381 -9.39 -13.73 -14.67
N PRO A 382 -9.61 -12.42 -14.87
CA PRO A 382 -8.52 -11.50 -15.14
C PRO A 382 -7.42 -11.47 -14.06
N TYR A 383 -7.73 -11.88 -12.83
CA TYR A 383 -6.82 -11.85 -11.67
C TYR A 383 -5.90 -13.09 -11.55
N ASP A 384 -5.89 -13.99 -12.54
CA ASP A 384 -5.13 -15.25 -12.48
C ASP A 384 -3.61 -15.04 -12.72
N PHE A 385 -2.91 -14.61 -11.65
CA PHE A 385 -1.45 -14.42 -11.59
C PHE A 385 -0.75 -15.49 -10.73
N LEU A 386 -1.35 -16.67 -10.55
CA LEU A 386 -0.73 -17.79 -9.81
C LEU A 386 0.55 -18.32 -10.50
N GLN A 387 0.80 -17.95 -11.75
CA GLN A 387 2.02 -18.21 -12.51
C GLN A 387 2.60 -16.88 -13.02
N LEU A 388 3.93 -16.80 -13.10
CA LEU A 388 4.64 -15.61 -13.60
C LEU A 388 4.24 -15.30 -15.05
N ARG A 389 3.69 -14.10 -15.29
CA ARG A 389 3.17 -13.68 -16.61
C ARG A 389 3.15 -12.15 -16.78
N PRO A 390 3.21 -11.62 -18.01
CA PRO A 390 3.11 -10.18 -18.27
C PRO A 390 1.86 -9.54 -17.69
N ILE A 391 2.00 -8.36 -17.07
CA ILE A 391 0.89 -7.65 -16.40
C ILE A 391 -0.24 -7.28 -17.39
N LYS A 392 0.09 -6.92 -18.64
CA LYS A 392 -0.88 -6.66 -19.72
C LYS A 392 -1.83 -7.83 -20.01
N ASP A 393 -1.43 -9.05 -19.68
CA ASP A 393 -2.23 -10.21 -20.00
C ASP A 393 -3.51 -10.21 -19.14
N ASN A 394 -4.64 -10.48 -19.77
CA ASN A 394 -6.00 -10.37 -19.23
C ASN A 394 -6.50 -8.94 -18.88
N MET A 395 -5.71 -7.86 -19.00
CA MET A 395 -6.18 -6.48 -18.71
C MET A 395 -7.29 -5.95 -19.66
N LYS A 396 -7.65 -6.68 -20.73
CA LYS A 396 -8.60 -6.24 -21.77
C LYS A 396 -9.97 -5.81 -21.26
N GLU A 397 -10.42 -6.39 -20.14
CA GLU A 397 -11.72 -6.12 -19.52
C GLU A 397 -11.63 -5.04 -18.41
N LEU A 398 -10.41 -4.63 -18.04
CA LEU A 398 -10.11 -3.74 -16.93
C LEU A 398 -9.59 -2.39 -17.45
N GLN A 399 -10.48 -1.44 -17.72
CA GLN A 399 -10.14 -0.16 -18.38
C GLN A 399 -9.09 0.68 -17.61
N THR A 400 -9.07 0.59 -16.28
CA THR A 400 -8.10 1.23 -15.38
C THR A 400 -7.01 0.26 -14.89
N GLY A 401 -6.93 -0.94 -15.47
CA GLY A 401 -6.12 -2.04 -14.97
C GLY A 401 -6.60 -2.60 -13.63
N TYR A 402 -5.68 -3.19 -12.89
CA TYR A 402 -5.94 -3.78 -11.58
C TYR A 402 -5.96 -2.69 -10.50
N ASP A 403 -6.95 -2.77 -9.61
CA ASP A 403 -7.01 -2.12 -8.29
C ASP A 403 -7.80 -3.07 -7.37
N ILE A 404 -7.13 -4.13 -6.87
CA ILE A 404 -7.82 -5.24 -6.21
C ILE A 404 -7.00 -5.84 -5.05
N ASN A 405 -7.70 -6.24 -3.99
CA ASN A 405 -7.10 -6.98 -2.88
C ASN A 405 -7.15 -8.49 -3.14
N TYR A 406 -5.99 -9.12 -3.19
CA TYR A 406 -5.81 -10.57 -3.16
C TYR A 406 -5.89 -11.10 -1.73
N CYS A 407 -6.54 -12.24 -1.56
CA CYS A 407 -6.48 -13.07 -0.36
C CYS A 407 -5.25 -13.98 -0.51
N LEU A 408 -4.22 -13.76 0.30
CA LEU A 408 -2.92 -14.42 0.12
C LEU A 408 -2.89 -15.82 0.74
N ASP A 409 -2.29 -16.75 0.01
CA ASP A 409 -2.22 -18.16 0.41
C ASP A 409 -1.30 -18.37 1.61
N GLY A 410 -1.49 -19.48 2.34
CA GLY A 410 -0.72 -19.80 3.54
C GLY A 410 -1.23 -19.12 4.82
N LYS A 411 -0.39 -19.05 5.85
CA LYS A 411 -0.78 -18.57 7.19
C LYS A 411 -0.39 -17.10 7.39
N ALA A 412 -1.35 -16.27 7.78
CA ALA A 412 -1.11 -14.90 8.27
C ALA A 412 -0.23 -14.89 9.54
N ASP A 413 0.37 -13.75 9.85
CA ASP A 413 1.34 -13.55 10.93
C ASP A 413 2.63 -14.38 10.79
N LYS A 414 2.79 -15.12 9.69
CA LYS A 414 4.03 -15.80 9.30
C LYS A 414 4.56 -15.24 7.98
N MET A 415 5.87 -14.99 7.95
CA MET A 415 6.57 -14.56 6.75
C MET A 415 6.53 -15.67 5.70
N ARG A 416 6.13 -15.30 4.48
CA ARG A 416 6.07 -16.16 3.30
C ARG A 416 6.30 -15.32 2.04
N LYS A 417 6.71 -15.93 0.93
CA LYS A 417 6.74 -15.27 -0.38
C LYS A 417 5.30 -14.92 -0.79
N ILE A 418 5.13 -13.75 -1.40
CA ILE A 418 3.84 -13.18 -1.80
C ILE A 418 3.86 -12.81 -3.28
N VAL A 419 4.92 -12.13 -3.73
CA VAL A 419 5.06 -11.66 -5.12
C VAL A 419 6.44 -12.02 -5.67
N GLU A 420 6.49 -12.36 -6.95
CA GLU A 420 7.68 -12.19 -7.79
C GLU A 420 7.34 -11.23 -8.93
N LEU A 421 8.20 -10.23 -9.16
CA LEU A 421 8.06 -9.23 -10.22
C LEU A 421 9.37 -9.15 -11.01
N VAL A 422 9.30 -9.14 -12.34
CA VAL A 422 10.46 -9.20 -13.25
C VAL A 422 10.29 -8.21 -14.41
N ASP A 423 11.26 -7.31 -14.60
CA ASP A 423 11.45 -6.63 -15.89
C ASP A 423 12.56 -7.35 -16.69
N LYS A 424 12.18 -7.99 -17.80
CA LYS A 424 13.14 -8.67 -18.69
C LYS A 424 14.07 -7.71 -19.44
N ASN A 425 13.71 -6.43 -19.57
CA ASN A 425 14.50 -5.45 -20.32
C ASN A 425 15.77 -5.06 -19.55
N SER A 426 15.62 -4.58 -18.32
CA SER A 426 16.71 -4.36 -17.35
C SER A 426 17.28 -5.66 -16.78
N GLY A 427 16.49 -6.73 -16.75
CA GLY A 427 16.82 -7.98 -16.04
C GLY A 427 16.69 -7.87 -14.52
N ARG A 428 16.05 -6.82 -13.98
CA ARG A 428 15.79 -6.72 -12.54
C ARG A 428 14.63 -7.62 -12.12
N LYS A 429 14.80 -8.31 -11.00
CA LYS A 429 13.75 -9.05 -10.30
C LYS A 429 13.61 -8.57 -8.86
N MET A 430 12.37 -8.43 -8.41
CA MET A 430 11.98 -8.18 -7.03
C MET A 430 11.11 -9.33 -6.50
N GLU A 431 11.47 -9.88 -5.34
CA GLU A 431 10.64 -10.81 -4.59
C GLU A 431 10.14 -10.13 -3.32
N LEU A 432 8.82 -10.11 -3.11
CA LEU A 432 8.19 -9.61 -1.89
C LEU A 432 7.76 -10.78 -1.01
N SER A 433 8.23 -10.78 0.24
CA SER A 433 7.74 -11.64 1.31
C SER A 433 7.13 -10.81 2.44
N GLY A 434 6.10 -11.33 3.12
CA GLY A 434 5.42 -10.60 4.19
C GLY A 434 4.52 -11.46 5.07
N ASN A 435 3.95 -10.86 6.12
CA ASN A 435 3.13 -11.55 7.12
C ASN A 435 1.62 -11.28 7.04
N GLN A 436 1.16 -10.26 6.31
CA GLN A 436 -0.25 -9.87 6.25
C GLN A 436 -1.13 -10.92 5.52
N PRO A 437 -2.47 -10.92 5.71
CA PRO A 437 -3.37 -11.84 5.03
C PRO A 437 -3.69 -11.43 3.58
N GLY A 438 -3.54 -10.16 3.21
CA GLY A 438 -3.90 -9.63 1.90
C GLY A 438 -2.82 -8.80 1.21
N LEU A 439 -3.06 -8.48 -0.06
CA LEU A 439 -2.22 -7.64 -0.93
C LEU A 439 -3.11 -6.80 -1.85
N GLN A 440 -3.04 -5.47 -1.77
CA GLN A 440 -3.53 -4.63 -2.88
C GLN A 440 -2.53 -4.75 -4.03
N PHE A 441 -3.02 -5.15 -5.20
CA PHE A 441 -2.32 -4.98 -6.47
C PHE A 441 -3.02 -3.88 -7.24
N TYR A 442 -2.33 -2.73 -7.37
CA TYR A 442 -2.83 -1.57 -8.09
C TYR A 442 -1.84 -1.16 -9.18
N THR A 443 -2.22 -1.23 -10.46
CA THR A 443 -1.33 -0.95 -11.60
C THR A 443 -1.23 0.53 -11.98
N GLY A 444 -1.47 1.48 -11.08
CA GLY A 444 -1.27 2.90 -11.38
C GLY A 444 -2.16 3.47 -12.49
N GLY A 445 -3.26 2.81 -12.87
CA GLY A 445 -4.07 3.18 -14.04
C GLY A 445 -4.87 4.48 -13.89
N MET A 446 -4.95 5.05 -12.68
CA MET A 446 -5.59 6.35 -12.42
C MET A 446 -4.60 7.53 -12.39
N LEU A 447 -3.30 7.29 -12.58
CA LEU A 447 -2.27 8.33 -12.69
C LEU A 447 -2.51 9.22 -13.94
N LYS A 448 -2.48 10.54 -13.75
CA LYS A 448 -2.84 11.54 -14.78
C LYS A 448 -1.76 12.60 -14.91
N ASP A 449 -0.81 12.34 -15.82
CA ASP A 449 0.28 13.25 -16.24
C ASP A 449 0.99 13.97 -15.07
N ILE A 450 1.35 13.22 -14.03
CA ILE A 450 1.96 13.76 -12.82
C ILE A 450 3.43 14.09 -13.08
N MET A 451 3.85 15.33 -12.77
CA MET A 451 5.26 15.73 -12.81
C MET A 451 6.04 15.07 -11.65
N GLY A 452 6.77 14.01 -11.97
CA GLY A 452 7.63 13.26 -11.06
C GLY A 452 9.11 13.64 -11.15
N LYS A 453 9.97 12.76 -10.64
CA LYS A 453 11.43 12.94 -10.56
C LYS A 453 12.07 13.29 -11.91
N ASN A 454 13.08 14.16 -11.87
CA ASN A 454 13.87 14.61 -13.03
C ASN A 454 13.01 15.17 -14.20
N GLY A 455 11.83 15.73 -13.91
CA GLY A 455 10.89 16.23 -14.93
C GLY A 455 10.15 15.14 -15.71
N THR A 456 10.19 13.89 -15.25
CA THR A 456 9.46 12.77 -15.86
C THR A 456 7.95 12.95 -15.68
N VAL A 457 7.14 12.73 -16.72
CA VAL A 457 5.68 12.74 -16.63
C VAL A 457 5.19 11.31 -16.39
N TYR A 458 4.71 11.02 -15.18
CA TYR A 458 4.09 9.74 -14.84
C TYR A 458 2.64 9.69 -15.35
N LYS A 459 2.35 8.73 -16.21
CA LYS A 459 1.03 8.48 -16.80
C LYS A 459 0.38 7.25 -16.18
N ALA A 460 -0.84 6.93 -16.61
CA ALA A 460 -1.47 5.65 -16.30
C ALA A 460 -0.49 4.49 -16.58
N PHE A 461 -0.41 3.53 -15.66
CA PHE A 461 0.49 2.38 -15.72
C PHE A 461 2.00 2.68 -15.65
N ALA A 462 2.42 3.89 -15.27
CA ALA A 462 3.86 4.20 -15.10
C ALA A 462 4.55 3.44 -13.96
N GLY A 463 3.78 2.90 -13.00
CA GLY A 463 4.26 2.06 -11.90
C GLY A 463 3.10 1.35 -11.19
N LEU A 464 3.42 0.28 -10.44
CA LEU A 464 2.44 -0.54 -9.72
C LEU A 464 2.69 -0.53 -8.19
N CYS A 465 1.62 -0.64 -7.40
CA CYS A 465 1.69 -0.78 -5.95
C CYS A 465 1.46 -2.24 -5.53
N LEU A 466 2.19 -2.67 -4.50
CA LEU A 466 2.12 -3.99 -3.87
C LEU A 466 1.95 -3.82 -2.36
N GLU A 467 0.78 -3.31 -1.96
CA GLU A 467 0.48 -3.01 -0.56
C GLU A 467 0.06 -4.29 0.17
N THR A 468 0.97 -4.96 0.88
CA THR A 468 0.54 -6.00 1.83
C THR A 468 -0.31 -5.36 2.93
N GLN A 469 -1.44 -5.98 3.29
CA GLN A 469 -2.46 -5.35 4.14
C GLN A 469 -3.43 -6.39 4.74
N SER A 470 -4.25 -5.98 5.70
CA SER A 470 -5.54 -6.63 5.95
C SER A 470 -6.57 -6.15 4.90
N TYR A 471 -7.61 -6.96 4.65
CA TYR A 471 -8.55 -6.74 3.54
C TYR A 471 -9.30 -5.40 3.66
N PRO A 472 -9.57 -4.68 2.56
CA PRO A 472 -10.33 -3.44 2.61
C PRO A 472 -11.74 -3.65 3.19
N ASP A 473 -12.27 -2.61 3.84
CA ASP A 473 -13.55 -2.56 4.54
C ASP A 473 -13.85 -3.73 5.52
N ALA A 474 -12.82 -4.44 6.02
CA ALA A 474 -13.01 -5.55 6.98
C ALA A 474 -13.76 -5.13 8.25
N LEU A 475 -13.71 -3.85 8.62
CA LEU A 475 -14.47 -3.26 9.74
C LEU A 475 -16.00 -3.36 9.55
N ASN A 476 -16.48 -3.49 8.32
CA ASN A 476 -17.88 -3.69 7.97
C ASN A 476 -18.19 -5.12 7.46
N HIS A 477 -17.19 -6.00 7.38
CA HIS A 477 -17.30 -7.38 6.90
C HIS A 477 -16.84 -8.41 7.96
N PRO A 478 -17.71 -8.87 8.88
CA PRO A 478 -17.33 -9.78 9.99
C PRO A 478 -16.79 -11.18 9.61
N LYS A 479 -16.63 -11.48 8.32
CA LYS A 479 -15.98 -12.70 7.80
C LYS A 479 -14.54 -12.45 7.33
N PHE A 480 -14.10 -11.20 7.22
CA PHE A 480 -12.74 -10.83 6.87
C PHE A 480 -11.84 -10.85 8.13
N PRO A 481 -10.50 -10.92 7.99
CA PRO A 481 -9.59 -10.83 9.12
C PRO A 481 -9.80 -9.55 9.93
N SER A 482 -9.88 -9.67 11.26
CA SER A 482 -10.04 -8.51 12.14
C SER A 482 -8.88 -7.52 11.98
N GLN A 483 -9.22 -6.24 12.04
CA GLN A 483 -8.26 -5.12 12.10
C GLN A 483 -8.24 -4.45 13.48
N ILE A 484 -9.06 -4.93 14.43
CA ILE A 484 -9.15 -4.33 15.77
C ILE A 484 -7.96 -4.78 16.61
N VAL A 485 -7.24 -3.81 17.17
CA VAL A 485 -6.14 -4.01 18.12
C VAL A 485 -6.62 -3.50 19.48
N GLU A 486 -6.52 -4.35 20.49
CA GLU A 486 -6.87 -4.05 21.88
C GLU A 486 -5.67 -3.42 22.63
N PRO A 487 -5.89 -2.61 23.69
CA PRO A 487 -4.82 -2.15 24.56
C PRO A 487 -4.01 -3.32 25.14
N GLY A 488 -2.70 -3.16 25.23
CA GLY A 488 -1.79 -4.25 25.62
C GLY A 488 -1.62 -5.36 24.57
N LYS A 489 -2.12 -5.16 23.33
CA LYS A 489 -1.75 -5.97 22.15
C LYS A 489 -0.98 -5.10 21.15
N LYS A 490 0.03 -5.71 20.53
CA LYS A 490 0.91 -5.07 19.55
C LYS A 490 0.55 -5.50 18.14
N TYR A 491 0.24 -4.56 17.27
CA TYR A 491 0.20 -4.78 15.82
C TYR A 491 1.64 -4.90 15.30
N LYS A 492 1.89 -5.87 14.42
CA LYS A 492 3.18 -6.04 13.73
C LYS A 492 2.97 -6.51 12.30
N HIS A 493 3.27 -5.64 11.35
CA HIS A 493 3.35 -5.94 9.93
C HIS A 493 4.83 -5.96 9.54
N THR A 494 5.27 -7.01 8.85
CA THR A 494 6.63 -7.12 8.32
C THR A 494 6.60 -7.43 6.83
N MET A 495 7.44 -6.71 6.08
CA MET A 495 7.74 -6.90 4.67
C MET A 495 9.25 -7.14 4.50
N LEU A 496 9.60 -7.89 3.47
CA LEU A 496 10.96 -8.09 2.99
C LEU A 496 10.95 -8.05 1.45
N PHE A 497 11.57 -7.02 0.88
CA PHE A 497 11.80 -6.86 -0.54
C PHE A 497 13.22 -7.32 -0.87
N LYS A 498 13.35 -8.35 -1.70
CA LYS A 498 14.64 -8.90 -2.16
C LYS A 498 14.83 -8.60 -3.63
N PHE A 499 15.95 -7.97 -3.97
CA PHE A 499 16.30 -7.57 -5.34
C PHE A 499 17.39 -8.48 -5.90
N SER A 500 17.30 -8.77 -7.19
CA SER A 500 18.20 -9.68 -7.91
C SER A 500 18.23 -9.39 -9.41
N ILE A 501 19.14 -10.04 -10.13
CA ILE A 501 19.20 -10.03 -11.60
C ILE A 501 18.79 -11.41 -12.12
N VAL A 502 18.13 -11.46 -13.28
CA VAL A 502 17.76 -12.67 -14.06
C VAL A 502 18.50 -12.76 -15.39
#